data_AF-A0A4Q5TSQ1-F1
#
_entry.id   AF-A0A4Q5TSQ1-F1
#
_cell.length_a   1.000
_cell.length_b   1.000
_cell.length_c   1.000
_cell.angle_alpha   90.00
_cell.angle_beta   90.00
_cell.angle_gamma   90.00
#
_symmetry.space_group_name_H-M   'P 1'
#
loop_
_entity.id
_entity.type
_entity.pdbx_description
1 polymer ?
#
loop_
_entity_poly.entity_id
_entity_poly.type
_entity_poly.pdbx_seq_one_letter_code
_entity_poly.pdbx_strand_id
1 'polypeptide(L)'
;MKQPLRKTVVFFAMLLFATGYAGSSFAQAVPASISVGKDTILAYKQSTPTSIDLKATISGNPASVLWSKVTGAAGLSFSSTTSMVTSISGLKPGFYSFKCDVLNVSGISILSDIINVTVVDYQ
;
A
#
# COMPACT_ATOMS: atom_id res chain seq x y z
N MET A 1 -3.00 -30.65 -44.69
CA MET A 1 -1.99 -30.42 -43.65
C MET A 1 -2.41 -29.22 -42.80
N LYS A 2 -2.34 -29.39 -41.46
CA LYS A 2 -2.24 -28.37 -40.39
C LYS A 2 -3.45 -27.46 -40.03
N GLN A 3 -4.02 -27.76 -38.85
CA GLN A 3 -4.75 -26.91 -37.88
C GLN A 3 -3.95 -25.65 -37.44
N PRO A 4 -4.49 -24.68 -36.64
CA PRO A 4 -5.88 -24.41 -36.22
C PRO A 4 -6.31 -22.91 -36.30
N LEU A 5 -7.61 -22.58 -36.12
CA LEU A 5 -8.04 -21.24 -35.66
C LEU A 5 -8.10 -21.22 -34.12
N ARG A 6 -7.32 -20.33 -33.49
CA ARG A 6 -7.34 -20.09 -32.05
C ARG A 6 -8.50 -19.17 -31.67
N LYS A 7 -9.14 -19.53 -30.56
CA LYS A 7 -10.27 -18.83 -29.95
C LYS A 7 -9.87 -17.42 -29.49
N THR A 8 -10.73 -16.48 -29.85
CA THR A 8 -10.99 -15.13 -29.31
C THR A 8 -10.14 -14.69 -28.12
N VAL A 9 -9.36 -13.63 -28.33
CA VAL A 9 -8.99 -12.67 -27.29
C VAL A 9 -9.55 -11.32 -27.73
N VAL A 10 -10.58 -10.85 -27.05
CA VAL A 10 -11.14 -9.51 -27.24
C VAL A 10 -10.10 -8.53 -26.72
N PHE A 11 -9.48 -7.73 -27.60
CA PHE A 11 -8.64 -6.60 -27.22
C PHE A 11 -9.39 -5.30 -27.48
N PHE A 12 -9.35 -4.48 -26.42
CA PHE A 12 -9.92 -3.17 -26.22
C PHE A 12 -9.57 -2.18 -27.34
N ALA A 13 -10.57 -1.52 -27.92
CA ALA A 13 -10.39 -0.34 -28.75
C ALA A 13 -11.48 0.68 -28.38
N MET A 14 -11.18 1.54 -27.41
CA MET A 14 -11.94 2.78 -27.21
C MET A 14 -11.30 3.86 -28.08
N LEU A 15 -12.02 4.21 -29.14
CA LEU A 15 -11.68 5.27 -30.08
C LEU A 15 -11.72 6.62 -29.34
N LEU A 16 -10.60 7.35 -29.27
CA LEU A 16 -10.57 8.72 -28.77
C LEU A 16 -10.22 9.67 -29.92
N PHE A 17 -11.20 10.46 -30.36
CA PHE A 17 -10.94 11.65 -31.17
C PHE A 17 -10.48 12.77 -30.22
N ALA A 18 -9.31 13.35 -30.47
CA ALA A 18 -8.92 14.61 -29.84
C ALA A 18 -8.25 15.51 -30.88
N THR A 19 -9.03 16.42 -31.47
CA THR A 19 -8.50 17.64 -32.07
C THR A 19 -8.47 18.74 -31.00
N GLY A 20 -7.25 19.21 -30.68
CA GLY A 20 -6.99 20.58 -30.25
C GLY A 20 -7.44 21.01 -28.85
N TYR A 21 -6.54 20.88 -27.87
CA TYR A 21 -6.23 21.98 -26.94
C TYR A 21 -4.84 21.78 -26.35
N ALA A 22 -3.88 22.61 -26.77
CA ALA A 22 -2.60 22.74 -26.09
C ALA A 22 -2.83 23.64 -24.87
N GLY A 23 -2.99 23.02 -23.71
CA GLY A 23 -3.08 23.70 -22.42
C GLY A 23 -2.79 22.68 -21.34
N SER A 24 -1.59 22.75 -20.77
CA SER A 24 -1.11 22.10 -19.54
C SER A 24 -2.10 21.13 -18.89
N SER A 25 -1.81 19.83 -18.98
CA SER A 25 -2.59 18.80 -18.28
C SER A 25 -2.48 19.00 -16.77
N PHE A 26 -3.45 19.70 -16.17
CA PHE A 26 -3.76 19.63 -14.75
C PHE A 26 -4.43 18.29 -14.37
N ALA A 27 -4.29 17.25 -15.21
CA ALA A 27 -4.70 15.90 -14.86
C ALA A 27 -3.78 15.44 -13.73
N GLN A 28 -4.20 15.67 -12.49
CA GLN A 28 -3.50 15.10 -11.36
C GLN A 28 -3.44 13.60 -11.56
N ALA A 29 -2.22 13.06 -11.61
CA ALA A 29 -2.01 11.64 -11.89
C ALA A 29 -2.82 10.83 -10.88
N VAL A 30 -3.84 10.11 -11.37
CA VAL A 30 -4.55 9.14 -10.57
C VAL A 30 -3.50 8.11 -10.15
N PRO A 31 -3.20 7.97 -8.85
CA PRO A 31 -2.23 6.99 -8.41
C PRO A 31 -2.73 5.61 -8.82
N ALA A 32 -1.85 4.87 -9.49
CA ALA A 32 -2.17 3.57 -10.10
C ALA A 32 -1.76 2.40 -9.20
N SER A 33 -0.94 2.64 -8.18
CA SER A 33 -0.38 1.61 -7.30
C SER A 33 0.10 2.20 -5.98
N ILE A 34 -0.02 1.41 -4.91
CA ILE A 34 0.53 1.66 -3.59
C ILE A 34 1.47 0.50 -3.21
N SER A 35 2.53 0.79 -2.46
CA SER A 35 3.37 -0.21 -1.80
C SER A 35 3.68 0.21 -0.37
N VAL A 36 3.60 -0.71 0.58
CA VAL A 36 3.98 -0.49 2.00
C VAL A 36 5.36 -1.06 2.37
N GLY A 37 6.13 -1.47 1.36
CA GLY A 37 7.44 -2.09 1.55
C GLY A 37 7.38 -3.61 1.53
N LYS A 38 8.40 -4.26 2.07
CA LYS A 38 8.53 -5.72 2.11
C LYS A 38 8.22 -6.24 3.51
N ASP A 39 7.72 -7.47 3.57
CA ASP A 39 7.58 -8.21 4.82
C ASP A 39 8.91 -8.22 5.61
N THR A 40 8.80 -8.07 6.92
CA THR A 40 9.95 -7.78 7.78
C THR A 40 9.99 -8.73 8.97
N ILE A 41 11.19 -9.19 9.33
CA ILE A 41 11.46 -9.91 10.57
C ILE A 41 12.19 -8.97 11.52
N LEU A 42 11.66 -8.80 12.72
CA LEU A 42 12.23 -7.97 13.78
C LEU A 42 12.69 -8.85 14.94
N ALA A 43 13.87 -8.55 15.47
CA ALA A 43 14.32 -9.13 16.73
C ALA A 43 13.72 -8.35 17.91
N TYR A 44 13.12 -9.07 18.85
CA TYR A 44 12.63 -8.52 20.10
C TYR A 44 13.75 -8.48 21.12
N LYS A 45 14.05 -7.30 21.66
CA LYS A 45 15.00 -7.11 22.77
C LYS A 45 14.22 -6.78 24.02
N GLN A 46 14.15 -7.74 24.95
CA GLN A 46 13.28 -7.70 26.13
C GLN A 46 13.48 -6.46 27.04
N SER A 47 14.66 -5.82 26.96
CA SER A 47 14.99 -4.58 27.69
C SER A 47 14.46 -3.28 27.05
N THR A 48 13.95 -3.32 25.82
CA THR A 48 13.50 -2.12 25.10
C THR A 48 12.18 -2.37 24.36
N PRO A 49 11.22 -1.42 24.37
CA PRO A 49 10.03 -1.51 23.53
C PRO A 49 10.46 -1.67 22.06
N THR A 50 10.03 -2.74 21.40
CA THR A 50 10.32 -2.94 19.97
C THR A 50 9.39 -2.08 19.13
N SER A 51 9.95 -1.40 18.13
CA SER A 51 9.22 -0.53 17.22
C SER A 51 9.65 -0.74 15.78
N ILE A 52 8.77 -0.37 14.85
CA ILE A 52 9.05 -0.36 13.41
C ILE A 52 8.50 0.91 12.77
N ASP A 53 9.25 1.48 11.83
CA ASP A 53 8.78 2.54 10.96
C ASP A 53 8.25 1.93 9.67
N LEU A 54 7.01 2.25 9.33
CA LEU A 54 6.34 1.86 8.10
C LEU A 54 6.20 3.06 7.18
N LYS A 55 6.37 2.82 5.89
CA LYS A 55 6.25 3.85 4.86
C LYS A 55 5.47 3.31 3.66
N ALA A 56 4.37 3.99 3.34
CA ALA A 56 3.67 3.81 2.08
C ALA A 56 4.36 4.65 0.99
N THR A 57 4.38 4.13 -0.23
CA THR A 57 4.80 4.83 -1.44
C THR A 57 3.71 4.66 -2.49
N ILE A 58 3.37 5.73 -3.20
CA ILE A 58 2.28 5.77 -4.17
C ILE A 58 2.72 6.59 -5.40
N SER A 59 2.24 6.21 -6.58
CA SER A 59 2.61 6.83 -7.86
C SER A 59 2.00 8.22 -8.12
N GLY A 60 1.24 8.76 -7.17
CA GLY A 60 0.61 10.09 -7.23
C GLY A 60 0.54 10.73 -5.86
N ASN A 61 -0.33 11.71 -5.65
CA ASN A 61 -0.56 12.30 -4.33
C ASN A 61 -1.85 11.74 -3.71
N PRO A 62 -1.82 11.23 -2.47
CA PRO A 62 -3.03 10.77 -1.78
C PRO A 62 -3.94 11.96 -1.40
N ALA A 63 -5.26 11.77 -1.43
CA ALA A 63 -6.21 12.60 -0.70
C ALA A 63 -6.18 12.26 0.80
N SER A 64 -6.15 10.97 1.12
CA SER A 64 -6.13 10.48 2.49
C SER A 64 -5.33 9.18 2.58
N VAL A 65 -4.84 8.91 3.78
CA VAL A 65 -4.08 7.73 4.16
C VAL A 65 -4.68 7.20 5.44
N LEU A 66 -4.80 5.89 5.58
CA LEU A 66 -5.21 5.25 6.81
C LEU A 66 -4.44 3.95 7.03
N TRP A 67 -3.69 3.92 8.14
CA TRP A 67 -3.07 2.71 8.66
C TRP A 67 -3.98 2.03 9.67
N SER A 68 -4.06 0.71 9.57
CA SER A 68 -4.75 -0.14 10.54
C SER A 68 -3.99 -1.44 10.78
N LYS A 69 -4.13 -1.96 12.00
CA LYS A 69 -3.69 -3.32 12.33
C LYS A 69 -4.78 -4.31 11.91
N VAL A 70 -4.41 -5.29 11.08
CA VAL A 70 -5.31 -6.37 10.64
C VAL A 70 -5.24 -7.54 11.61
N THR A 71 -4.04 -7.96 11.99
CA THR A 71 -3.78 -9.10 12.87
C THR A 71 -2.67 -8.80 13.89
N GLY A 72 -2.58 -9.64 14.93
CA GLY A 72 -1.54 -9.55 15.96
C GLY A 72 -2.02 -8.96 17.29
N ALA A 73 -1.14 -8.97 18.28
CA ALA A 73 -1.45 -8.62 19.67
C ALA A 73 -1.98 -7.18 19.83
N ALA A 74 -2.83 -6.96 20.85
CA ALA A 74 -3.31 -5.63 21.23
C ALA A 74 -2.25 -4.82 22.00
N GLY A 75 -2.53 -3.53 22.23
CA GLY A 75 -1.64 -2.64 22.99
C GLY A 75 -0.51 -2.01 22.17
N LEU A 76 -0.61 -2.03 20.84
CA LEU A 76 0.29 -1.28 19.97
C LEU A 76 -0.12 0.20 19.89
N SER A 77 0.85 1.08 19.70
CA SER A 77 0.64 2.51 19.50
C SER A 77 1.17 2.94 18.14
N PHE A 78 0.37 3.68 17.38
CA PHE A 78 0.76 4.33 16.14
C PHE A 78 1.14 5.77 16.42
N SER A 79 2.26 6.25 15.87
CA SER A 79 2.60 7.69 15.95
C SER A 79 1.67 8.54 15.09
N SER A 80 1.18 8.01 13.96
CA SER A 80 0.11 8.62 13.16
C SER A 80 -0.57 7.55 12.30
N THR A 81 -1.89 7.42 12.40
CA THR A 81 -2.62 6.51 11.49
C THR A 81 -2.92 7.14 10.13
N THR A 82 -2.69 8.44 9.95
CA THR A 82 -3.11 9.18 8.74
C THR A 82 -1.95 9.75 7.93
N SER A 83 -0.73 9.33 8.21
CA SER A 83 0.48 9.78 7.53
C SER A 83 1.06 8.69 6.61
N MET A 84 1.71 9.08 5.51
CA MET A 84 2.42 8.13 4.64
C MET A 84 3.56 7.40 5.36
N VAL A 85 4.09 7.99 6.43
CA VAL A 85 5.08 7.39 7.34
C VAL A 85 4.47 7.32 8.74
N THR A 86 4.55 6.16 9.39
CA THR A 86 4.15 5.96 10.77
C THR A 86 5.12 5.05 11.49
N SER A 87 5.27 5.25 12.79
CA SER A 87 5.98 4.34 13.68
C SER A 87 4.95 3.54 14.47
N ILE A 88 5.20 2.24 14.66
CA ILE A 88 4.40 1.38 15.52
C ILE A 88 5.29 0.89 16.65
N SER A 89 4.87 1.10 17.89
CA SER A 89 5.58 0.65 19.09
C SER A 89 4.74 -0.31 19.94
N GLY A 90 5.39 -0.98 20.89
CA GLY A 90 4.76 -1.98 21.75
C GLY A 90 4.71 -3.39 21.15
N LEU A 91 5.50 -3.63 20.09
CA LEU A 91 5.59 -4.94 19.45
C LEU A 91 6.20 -5.96 20.42
N LYS A 92 5.49 -7.08 20.61
CA LYS A 92 5.95 -8.28 21.32
C LYS A 92 6.12 -9.43 20.33
N PRO A 93 6.86 -10.50 20.68
CA PRO A 93 7.01 -11.66 19.81
C PRO A 93 5.67 -12.19 19.27
N GLY A 94 5.62 -12.47 17.97
CA GLY A 94 4.40 -12.86 17.26
C GLY A 94 4.33 -12.37 15.82
N PHE A 95 3.20 -12.64 15.17
CA PHE A 95 2.92 -12.25 13.78
C PHE A 95 1.92 -11.10 13.74
N TYR A 96 2.20 -10.10 12.90
CA TYR A 96 1.37 -8.93 12.71
C TYR A 96 1.19 -8.65 11.22
N SER A 97 0.03 -8.11 10.86
CA SER A 97 -0.23 -7.56 9.53
C SER A 97 -0.78 -6.16 9.68
N PHE A 98 -0.18 -5.21 8.98
CA PHE A 98 -0.60 -3.81 8.94
C PHE A 98 -1.03 -3.45 7.53
N LYS A 99 -2.18 -2.79 7.41
CA LYS A 99 -2.76 -2.39 6.13
C LYS A 99 -2.69 -0.87 6.02
N CYS A 100 -2.29 -0.39 4.83
CA CYS A 100 -2.43 1.00 4.44
C CYS A 100 -3.49 1.11 3.36
N ASP A 101 -4.51 1.92 3.63
CA ASP A 101 -5.53 2.33 2.66
C ASP A 101 -5.26 3.77 2.23
N VAL A 102 -5.26 4.01 0.93
CA VAL A 102 -5.04 5.34 0.36
C VAL A 102 -6.14 5.69 -0.63
N LEU A 103 -6.77 6.85 -0.43
CA LEU A 103 -7.71 7.42 -1.39
C LEU A 103 -6.96 8.37 -2.32
N ASN A 104 -7.26 8.31 -3.62
CA ASN A 104 -6.70 9.29 -4.56
C ASN A 104 -7.30 10.69 -4.38
N VAL A 105 -6.60 11.72 -4.88
CA VAL A 105 -7.03 13.14 -4.83
C VAL A 105 -8.42 13.41 -5.44
N SER A 106 -8.90 12.51 -6.30
CA SER A 106 -10.21 12.63 -6.94
C SER A 106 -11.32 11.90 -6.16
N GLY A 107 -10.99 11.18 -5.09
CA GLY A 107 -11.94 10.38 -4.31
C GLY A 107 -12.51 9.16 -5.04
N ILE A 108 -11.94 8.78 -6.18
CA ILE A 108 -12.53 7.81 -7.13
C ILE A 108 -12.13 6.38 -6.78
N SER A 109 -10.95 6.17 -6.18
CA SER A 109 -10.42 4.83 -5.95
C SER A 109 -9.62 4.75 -4.67
N ILE A 110 -9.81 3.64 -3.95
CA ILE A 110 -9.02 3.23 -2.80
C ILE A 110 -7.99 2.22 -3.29
N LEU A 111 -6.73 2.48 -2.96
CA LEU A 111 -5.64 1.53 -3.12
C LEU A 111 -5.27 0.99 -1.74
N SER A 112 -4.96 -0.30 -1.67
CA SER A 112 -4.62 -0.98 -0.42
C SER A 112 -3.36 -1.82 -0.60
N ASP A 113 -2.51 -1.85 0.43
CA ASP A 113 -1.43 -2.83 0.53
C ASP A 113 -1.20 -3.24 1.99
N ILE A 114 -0.65 -4.44 2.20
CA ILE A 114 -0.45 -5.07 3.49
C ILE A 114 1.02 -5.45 3.65
N ILE A 115 1.58 -5.12 4.81
CA ILE A 115 2.91 -5.58 5.24
C ILE A 115 2.76 -6.56 6.39
N ASN A 116 3.45 -7.70 6.29
CA ASN A 116 3.55 -8.67 7.37
C ASN A 116 4.85 -8.47 8.16
N VAL A 117 4.72 -8.47 9.48
CA VAL A 117 5.83 -8.29 10.41
C VAL A 117 5.87 -9.48 11.36
N THR A 118 7.00 -10.18 11.36
CA THR A 118 7.26 -11.26 12.32
C THR A 118 8.22 -10.75 13.38
N VAL A 119 7.82 -10.77 14.63
CA VAL A 119 8.66 -10.38 15.76
C VAL A 119 9.14 -11.66 16.43
N VAL A 120 10.45 -11.89 16.41
CA VAL A 120 11.09 -13.09 16.96
C VAL A 120 11.83 -12.73 18.23
N ASP A 121 11.62 -13.49 19.29
CA ASP A 121 12.38 -13.35 20.54
C ASP A 121 13.83 -13.79 20.31
N TYR A 122 14.77 -12.88 20.53
CA TYR A 122 16.20 -13.15 20.41
C TYR A 122 16.80 -12.93 21.79
N GLN A 123 17.03 -14.04 22.50
CA GLN A 123 17.68 -14.07 23.80
C GLN A 123 19.18 -13.81 23.68
#